data_AF-A0A6L9JV56-F1
#
_entry.id   AF-A0A6L9JV56-F1
#
_cell.length_a   1.000
_cell.length_b   1.000
_cell.length_c   1.000
_cell.angle_alpha   90.00
_cell.angle_beta   90.00
_cell.angle_gamma   90.00
#
_symmetry.space_group_name_H-M   'P 1'
#
loop_
_entity.id
_entity.type
_entity.pdbx_description
1 polymer ?
#
loop_
_entity_poly.entity_id
_entity_poly.type
_entity_poly.pdbx_seq_one_letter_code
_entity_poly.pdbx_strand_id
1 'polypeptide(L)'
;MKDTIEPNNAIVEVNNALKDILSRYLNNIDIRFDLPDIDSIPSKPTISVFLYDVHEDLQLRSAEPKRYNPVTNLLLPGWVNINYNYLITYWHSNKPSVDGSSPDSQPDNQAAKIMTSILNALINHRQLPKIPGAYTKVIPPQENLNSLGNFWQALGNRPRLSLLYSITAPVKLQDITNIVEPVMDISHSVDQKLYLTSSQICQELLEKLCVDLGGTEDIRLALTKVNLTIEPLVPATGNNENEKIILEASGITFSTYYSKIKEILSTWVNSRKAVVKINGIGIIVDKVDFNKLISIEK
;
A
#
# COMPACT_ATOMS: atom_id res chain seq x y z
N MET A 1 -4.94 -16.62 -23.44
CA MET A 1 -4.76 -15.15 -23.35
C MET A 1 -4.37 -14.84 -21.92
N LYS A 2 -3.48 -13.86 -21.70
CA LYS A 2 -3.05 -13.48 -20.35
C LYS A 2 -3.87 -12.28 -19.90
N ASP A 3 -4.57 -12.40 -18.78
CA ASP A 3 -5.33 -11.28 -18.21
C ASP A 3 -4.44 -10.32 -17.41
N THR A 4 -3.24 -10.77 -17.02
CA THR A 4 -2.23 -9.99 -16.27
C THR A 4 -0.85 -10.12 -16.92
N ILE A 5 -0.06 -9.05 -16.82
CA ILE A 5 1.29 -8.96 -17.39
C ILE A 5 2.35 -9.32 -16.34
N GLU A 6 3.41 -9.99 -16.76
CA GLU A 6 4.56 -10.29 -15.90
C GLU A 6 5.37 -9.03 -15.57
N PRO A 7 5.81 -8.83 -14.31
CA PRO A 7 6.45 -7.59 -13.88
C PRO A 7 7.72 -7.25 -14.65
N ASN A 8 8.53 -8.27 -14.95
CA ASN A 8 9.84 -8.08 -15.57
C ASN A 8 9.77 -7.66 -17.06
N ASN A 9 8.60 -7.78 -17.69
CA ASN A 9 8.44 -7.51 -19.12
C ASN A 9 7.29 -6.53 -19.42
N ALA A 10 6.80 -5.81 -18.40
CA ALA A 10 5.54 -5.09 -18.47
C ALA A 10 5.47 -4.07 -19.61
N ILE A 11 6.46 -3.19 -19.71
CA ILE A 11 6.54 -2.19 -20.78
C ILE A 11 6.69 -2.85 -22.16
N VAL A 12 7.50 -3.89 -22.24
CA VAL A 12 7.81 -4.57 -23.50
C VAL A 12 6.59 -5.31 -24.06
N GLU A 13 5.80 -5.96 -23.21
CA GLU A 13 4.56 -6.63 -23.64
C GLU A 13 3.54 -5.63 -24.19
N VAL A 14 3.38 -4.47 -23.53
CA VAL A 14 2.50 -3.39 -24.00
C VAL A 14 3.01 -2.81 -25.32
N ASN A 15 4.31 -2.51 -25.43
CA ASN A 15 4.91 -2.02 -26.68
C ASN A 15 4.71 -2.99 -27.84
N ASN A 16 4.93 -4.29 -27.63
CA ASN A 16 4.70 -5.30 -28.65
C ASN A 16 3.21 -5.40 -29.05
N ALA A 17 2.29 -5.35 -28.08
CA ALA A 17 0.87 -5.35 -28.36
C ALA A 17 0.43 -4.13 -29.21
N LEU A 18 0.98 -2.96 -28.93
CA LEU A 18 0.73 -1.74 -29.70
C LEU A 18 1.35 -1.83 -31.11
N LYS A 19 2.59 -2.33 -31.23
CA LYS A 19 3.25 -2.56 -32.53
C LYS A 19 2.41 -3.45 -33.43
N ASP A 20 1.87 -4.54 -32.89
CA ASP A 20 1.08 -5.50 -33.66
C ASP A 20 -0.21 -4.92 -34.20
N ILE A 21 -0.87 -4.05 -33.43
CA ILE A 21 -2.08 -3.35 -33.88
C ILE A 21 -1.71 -2.39 -35.01
N LEU A 22 -0.71 -1.53 -34.78
CA LEU A 22 -0.30 -0.51 -35.76
C LEU A 22 0.17 -1.14 -37.07
N SER A 23 0.93 -2.24 -37.00
CA SER A 23 1.45 -2.94 -38.19
C SER A 23 0.37 -3.53 -39.09
N ARG A 24 -0.86 -3.73 -38.60
CA ARG A 24 -1.98 -4.22 -39.43
C ARG A 24 -2.60 -3.12 -40.31
N TYR A 25 -2.46 -1.87 -39.89
CA TYR A 25 -3.05 -0.71 -40.57
C TYR A 25 -2.02 0.06 -41.40
N LEU A 26 -0.73 -0.20 -41.19
CA LEU A 26 0.37 0.55 -41.77
C LEU A 26 1.19 -0.35 -42.68
N ASN A 27 1.26 0.00 -43.96
CA ASN A 27 2.09 -0.69 -44.94
C ASN A 27 3.29 0.19 -45.32
N ASN A 28 4.48 -0.41 -45.41
CA ASN A 28 5.71 0.26 -45.88
C ASN A 28 6.15 1.50 -45.06
N ILE A 29 5.79 1.57 -43.78
CA ILE A 29 6.17 2.64 -42.85
C ILE A 29 6.96 2.01 -41.70
N ASP A 30 8.04 2.67 -41.28
CA ASP A 30 8.82 2.21 -40.13
C ASP A 30 8.11 2.58 -38.82
N ILE A 31 8.08 1.66 -37.85
CA ILE A 31 7.45 1.87 -36.53
C ILE A 31 8.53 1.76 -35.48
N ARG A 32 8.81 2.88 -34.81
CA ARG A 32 9.84 3.01 -33.79
C ARG A 32 9.23 3.34 -32.43
N PHE A 33 9.90 2.90 -31.37
CA PHE A 33 9.50 3.12 -29.97
C PHE A 33 10.45 4.08 -29.24
N ASP A 34 11.18 4.87 -30.03
CA ASP A 34 12.04 5.96 -29.59
C ASP A 34 11.63 7.24 -30.34
N LEU A 35 12.15 8.39 -29.89
CA LEU A 35 12.08 9.62 -30.66
C LEU A 35 13.22 9.63 -31.68
N PRO A 36 12.94 9.86 -32.97
CA PRO A 36 13.98 10.13 -33.96
C PRO A 36 14.80 11.34 -33.57
N ASP A 37 16.08 11.34 -33.96
CA ASP A 37 16.93 12.52 -33.80
C ASP A 37 16.32 13.69 -34.58
N ILE A 38 16.19 14.84 -33.89
CA ILE A 38 15.50 16.05 -34.34
C ILE A 38 16.13 16.60 -35.62
N ASP A 39 17.46 16.47 -35.74
CA ASP A 39 18.21 16.95 -36.90
C ASP A 39 18.36 15.91 -38.00
N SER A 40 17.96 14.66 -37.73
CA SER A 40 17.96 13.60 -38.72
C SER A 40 16.67 13.59 -39.54
N ILE A 41 16.80 13.30 -40.82
CA ILE A 41 15.66 12.98 -41.68
C ILE A 41 15.67 11.46 -41.84
N PRO A 42 14.64 10.75 -41.35
CA PRO A 42 14.54 9.32 -41.52
C PRO A 42 14.62 8.92 -43.00
N SER A 43 15.29 7.80 -43.29
CA SER A 43 15.40 7.30 -44.68
C SER A 43 14.07 6.79 -45.24
N LYS A 44 13.09 6.50 -44.38
CA LYS A 44 11.74 6.06 -44.72
C LYS A 44 10.71 6.83 -43.89
N PRO A 45 9.47 7.00 -44.37
CA PRO A 45 8.37 7.47 -43.56
C PRO A 45 8.31 6.67 -42.26
N THR A 46 8.32 7.36 -41.14
CA THR A 46 8.51 6.74 -39.82
C THR A 46 7.47 7.24 -38.84
N ILE A 47 6.93 6.32 -38.05
CA ILE A 47 6.07 6.62 -36.91
C ILE A 47 6.87 6.38 -35.65
N SER A 48 6.87 7.39 -34.78
CA SER A 48 7.44 7.31 -33.46
C SER A 48 6.32 7.13 -32.45
N VAL A 49 6.37 6.01 -31.72
CA VAL A 49 5.48 5.65 -30.62
C VAL A 49 6.25 5.87 -29.33
N PHE A 50 6.23 7.11 -28.84
CA PHE A 50 7.04 7.53 -27.71
C PHE A 50 6.28 7.36 -26.39
N LEU A 51 6.80 6.53 -25.49
CA LEU A 51 6.28 6.40 -24.12
C LEU A 51 6.85 7.56 -23.28
N TYR A 52 6.01 8.56 -22.96
CA TYR A 52 6.48 9.77 -22.27
C TYR A 52 6.24 9.75 -20.76
N ASP A 53 5.29 8.93 -20.29
CA ASP A 53 4.95 8.86 -18.87
C ASP A 53 4.37 7.48 -18.50
N VAL A 54 4.72 7.00 -17.31
CA VAL A 54 4.26 5.75 -16.72
C VAL A 54 3.95 5.98 -15.25
N HIS A 55 2.72 5.72 -14.85
CA HIS A 55 2.28 5.86 -13.47
C HIS A 55 1.18 4.86 -13.13
N GLU A 56 0.93 4.65 -11.85
CA GLU A 56 -0.20 3.82 -11.41
C GLU A 56 -1.54 4.53 -11.62
N ASP A 57 -2.52 3.83 -12.19
CA ASP A 57 -3.89 4.33 -12.30
C ASP A 57 -4.66 4.11 -10.99
N LEU A 58 -4.61 5.12 -10.13
CA LEU A 58 -5.28 5.10 -8.83
C LEU A 58 -6.81 4.99 -8.94
N GLN A 59 -7.41 5.38 -10.07
CA GLN A 59 -8.86 5.28 -10.27
C GLN A 59 -9.32 3.82 -10.44
N LEU A 60 -8.42 2.97 -10.94
CA LEU A 60 -8.65 1.54 -11.11
C LEU A 60 -8.07 0.72 -9.95
N ARG A 61 -7.60 1.36 -8.87
CA ARG A 61 -7.13 0.67 -7.68
C ARG A 61 -8.33 0.13 -6.89
N SER A 62 -8.49 -1.19 -6.87
CA SER A 62 -9.40 -1.86 -5.95
C SER A 62 -8.68 -2.22 -4.65
N ALA A 63 -9.39 -2.16 -3.52
CA ALA A 63 -8.91 -2.69 -2.25
C ALA A 63 -9.12 -4.21 -2.23
N GLU A 64 -8.35 -4.94 -3.04
CA GLU A 64 -8.42 -6.40 -3.04
C GLU A 64 -7.44 -7.01 -2.02
N PRO A 65 -7.92 -7.84 -1.08
CA PRO A 65 -7.03 -8.57 -0.19
C PRO A 65 -6.21 -9.58 -1.01
N LYS A 66 -5.00 -9.88 -0.53
CA LYS A 66 -4.21 -10.98 -1.09
C LYS A 66 -4.99 -12.29 -0.95
N ARG A 67 -5.12 -13.02 -2.05
CA ARG A 67 -5.83 -14.29 -2.08
C ARG A 67 -4.92 -15.38 -1.50
N TYR A 68 -5.48 -16.28 -0.71
CA TYR A 68 -4.76 -17.41 -0.16
C TYR A 68 -4.94 -18.66 -1.02
N ASN A 69 -3.86 -19.39 -1.28
CA ASN A 69 -3.90 -20.70 -1.91
C ASN A 69 -3.68 -21.80 -0.85
N PRO A 70 -4.72 -22.58 -0.49
CA PRO A 70 -4.63 -23.61 0.54
C PRO A 70 -3.82 -24.84 0.13
N VAL A 71 -3.54 -25.03 -1.17
CA VAL A 71 -2.74 -26.17 -1.65
C VAL A 71 -1.24 -25.90 -1.46
N THR A 72 -0.83 -24.65 -1.65
CA THR A 72 0.58 -24.24 -1.56
C THR A 72 0.91 -23.54 -0.24
N ASN A 73 -0.08 -23.26 0.62
CA ASN A 73 0.04 -22.45 1.82
C ASN A 73 0.62 -21.05 1.58
N LEU A 74 0.41 -20.49 0.38
CA LEU A 74 0.97 -19.21 -0.02
C LEU A 74 -0.12 -18.17 -0.24
N LEU A 75 0.18 -16.93 0.14
CA LEU A 75 -0.56 -15.78 -0.35
C LEU A 75 -0.15 -15.48 -1.79
N LEU A 76 -1.12 -15.51 -2.70
CA LEU A 76 -0.95 -15.14 -4.09
C LEU A 76 -0.56 -13.66 -4.19
N PRO A 77 0.28 -13.31 -5.19
CA PRO A 77 0.69 -11.94 -5.40
C PRO A 77 -0.52 -11.15 -5.90
N GLY A 78 -0.60 -9.88 -5.49
CA GLY A 78 -1.54 -8.95 -6.07
C GLY A 78 -1.14 -8.54 -7.49
N TRP A 79 -1.91 -7.64 -8.06
CA TRP A 79 -1.54 -6.91 -9.27
C TRP A 79 -1.74 -5.41 -9.03
N VAL A 80 -1.11 -4.60 -9.87
CA VAL A 80 -1.26 -3.15 -9.90
C VAL A 80 -1.61 -2.70 -11.31
N ASN A 81 -2.52 -1.75 -11.43
CA ASN A 81 -2.92 -1.20 -12.72
C ASN A 81 -1.98 -0.06 -13.10
N ILE A 82 -1.09 -0.30 -14.07
CA ILE A 82 -0.12 0.69 -14.54
C ILE A 82 -0.65 1.34 -15.82
N ASN A 83 -0.71 2.67 -15.83
CA ASN A 83 -1.03 3.48 -16.99
C ASN A 83 0.26 3.83 -17.77
N TYR A 84 0.24 3.54 -19.06
CA TYR A 84 1.29 3.81 -20.03
C TYR A 84 0.78 4.87 -21.02
N ASN A 85 1.37 6.07 -20.99
CA ASN A 85 0.97 7.17 -21.84
C ASN A 85 1.90 7.33 -23.03
N TYR A 86 1.37 7.11 -24.22
CA TYR A 86 2.09 7.20 -25.48
C TYR A 86 1.74 8.47 -26.23
N LEU A 87 2.75 9.03 -26.88
CA LEU A 87 2.66 10.08 -27.86
C LEU A 87 3.06 9.50 -29.22
N ILE A 88 2.12 9.47 -30.16
CA ILE A 88 2.34 8.91 -31.50
C ILE A 88 2.49 10.06 -32.49
N THR A 89 3.64 10.12 -33.16
CA THR A 89 3.99 11.19 -34.10
C THR A 89 4.49 10.64 -35.43
N TYR A 90 4.27 11.40 -36.50
CA TYR A 90 4.73 11.06 -37.84
C TYR A 90 5.94 11.90 -38.28
N TRP A 91 6.93 11.22 -38.84
CA TRP A 91 8.19 11.77 -39.31
C TRP A 91 8.34 11.50 -40.80
N HIS A 92 8.43 12.58 -41.58
CA HIS A 92 8.64 12.53 -43.02
C HIS A 92 10.08 12.12 -43.34
N SER A 93 10.25 11.41 -44.46
CA SER A 93 11.57 11.08 -45.00
C SER A 93 12.17 12.16 -45.91
N ASN A 94 11.41 13.23 -46.18
CA ASN A 94 11.81 14.31 -47.08
C ASN A 94 11.84 15.64 -46.33
N LYS A 95 12.65 16.58 -46.83
CA LYS A 95 12.64 17.95 -46.33
C LYS A 95 11.28 18.59 -46.62
N PRO A 96 10.70 19.35 -45.67
CA PRO A 96 9.46 20.07 -45.91
C PRO A 96 9.60 20.99 -47.12
N SER A 97 8.63 20.94 -48.03
CA SER A 97 8.58 21.91 -49.12
C SER A 97 8.27 23.29 -48.57
N VAL A 98 8.88 24.32 -49.17
CA VAL A 98 8.60 25.73 -48.87
C VAL A 98 7.38 26.24 -49.65
N ASP A 99 6.95 25.51 -50.67
CA ASP A 99 5.83 25.87 -51.54
C ASP A 99 4.51 25.20 -51.09
N GLY A 100 3.44 26.00 -51.01
CA GLY A 100 2.08 25.56 -50.70
C GLY A 100 1.46 24.66 -51.78
N SER A 101 2.04 24.63 -52.98
CA SER A 101 1.61 23.75 -54.08
C SER A 101 2.18 22.33 -53.97
N SER A 102 3.07 22.07 -52.99
CA SER A 102 3.65 20.75 -52.83
C SER A 102 2.61 19.71 -52.41
N PRO A 103 2.77 18.43 -52.81
CA PRO A 103 1.91 17.35 -52.36
C PRO A 103 1.82 17.22 -50.83
N ASP A 104 2.88 17.60 -50.10
CA ASP A 104 2.91 17.56 -48.63
C ASP A 104 2.10 18.69 -47.98
N SER A 105 1.83 19.77 -48.73
CA SER A 105 1.03 20.92 -48.30
C SER A 105 -0.46 20.77 -48.65
N GLN A 106 -0.84 19.71 -49.38
CA GLN A 106 -2.23 19.48 -49.77
C GLN A 106 -3.07 18.91 -48.62
N PRO A 107 -4.41 19.10 -48.62
CA PRO A 107 -5.30 18.55 -47.60
C PRO A 107 -5.20 17.02 -47.44
N ASP A 108 -4.88 16.31 -48.53
CA ASP A 108 -4.72 14.85 -48.57
C ASP A 108 -3.25 14.41 -48.50
N ASN A 109 -2.39 15.22 -47.86
CA ASN A 109 -0.97 14.91 -47.70
C ASN A 109 -0.71 13.55 -47.03
N GLN A 110 0.50 13.05 -47.22
CA GLN A 110 0.91 11.74 -46.71
C GLN A 110 0.79 11.67 -45.18
N ALA A 111 1.13 12.74 -44.47
CA ALA A 111 1.02 12.81 -43.02
C ALA A 111 -0.43 12.60 -42.54
N ALA A 112 -1.40 13.30 -43.13
CA ALA A 112 -2.80 13.18 -42.79
C ALA A 112 -3.34 11.78 -43.08
N LYS A 113 -2.97 11.18 -44.23
CA LYS A 113 -3.34 9.80 -44.58
C LYS A 113 -2.81 8.77 -43.59
N ILE A 114 -1.54 8.91 -43.20
CA ILE A 114 -0.89 8.01 -42.23
C ILE A 114 -1.50 8.19 -40.84
N MET A 115 -1.61 9.43 -40.36
CA MET A 115 -2.21 9.73 -39.06
C MET A 115 -3.68 9.30 -38.98
N THR A 116 -4.43 9.37 -40.07
CA THR A 116 -5.79 8.83 -40.16
C THR A 116 -5.80 7.30 -40.06
N SER A 117 -4.81 6.62 -40.66
CA SER A 117 -4.68 5.16 -40.57
C SER A 117 -4.34 4.72 -39.14
N ILE A 118 -3.45 5.46 -38.45
CA ILE A 118 -3.16 5.26 -37.02
C ILE A 118 -4.41 5.49 -36.18
N LEU A 119 -5.12 6.59 -36.41
CA LEU A 119 -6.36 6.90 -35.72
C LEU A 119 -7.37 5.76 -35.84
N ASN A 120 -7.56 5.24 -37.06
CA ASN A 120 -8.42 4.09 -37.31
C ASN A 120 -7.93 2.83 -36.56
N ALA A 121 -6.62 2.59 -36.50
CA ALA A 121 -6.08 1.47 -35.73
C ALA A 121 -6.43 1.60 -34.23
N LEU A 122 -6.22 2.77 -33.65
CA LEU A 122 -6.46 3.02 -32.22
C LEU A 122 -7.96 2.97 -31.87
N ILE A 123 -8.82 3.58 -32.69
CA ILE A 123 -10.27 3.60 -32.45
C ILE A 123 -10.88 2.20 -32.59
N ASN A 124 -10.43 1.40 -33.55
CA ASN A 124 -10.95 0.04 -33.75
C ASN A 124 -10.39 -0.98 -32.74
N HIS A 125 -9.25 -0.67 -32.11
CA HIS A 125 -8.63 -1.52 -31.10
C HIS A 125 -8.62 -0.87 -29.71
N ARG A 126 -9.82 -0.53 -29.21
CA ARG A 126 -10.01 -0.08 -27.82
C ARG A 126 -9.66 -1.14 -26.77
N GLN A 127 -9.61 -2.41 -27.18
CA GLN A 127 -9.10 -3.51 -26.38
C GLN A 127 -7.92 -4.12 -27.12
N LEU A 128 -6.80 -4.28 -26.42
CA LEU A 128 -5.58 -4.87 -26.96
C LEU A 128 -5.76 -6.39 -27.04
N PRO A 129 -5.73 -7.02 -28.24
CA PRO A 129 -6.01 -8.44 -28.37
C PRO A 129 -5.04 -9.34 -27.58
N LYS A 130 -3.79 -8.91 -27.37
CA LYS A 130 -2.81 -9.68 -26.58
C LYS A 130 -2.98 -9.50 -25.07
N ILE A 131 -3.61 -8.41 -24.64
CA ILE A 131 -3.81 -8.03 -23.24
C ILE A 131 -5.28 -7.63 -23.07
N PRO A 132 -6.22 -8.61 -23.06
CA PRO A 132 -7.65 -8.31 -23.01
C PRO A 132 -8.08 -7.59 -21.72
N GLY A 133 -7.32 -7.75 -20.63
CA GLY A 133 -7.53 -7.03 -19.37
C GLY A 133 -7.08 -5.56 -19.39
N ALA A 134 -6.47 -5.08 -20.47
CA ALA A 134 -6.05 -3.68 -20.56
C ALA A 134 -7.22 -2.76 -20.93
N TYR A 135 -7.29 -1.61 -20.23
CA TYR A 135 -8.21 -0.52 -20.52
C TYR A 135 -7.49 0.56 -21.31
N THR A 136 -8.07 1.06 -22.42
CA THR A 136 -7.41 2.05 -23.26
C THR A 136 -8.23 3.32 -23.39
N LYS A 137 -7.56 4.48 -23.40
CA LYS A 137 -8.14 5.79 -23.64
C LYS A 137 -7.54 6.32 -24.95
N VAL A 138 -8.38 6.38 -25.99
CA VAL A 138 -7.99 6.91 -27.30
C VAL A 138 -8.23 8.41 -27.31
N ILE A 139 -7.15 9.20 -27.47
CA ILE A 139 -7.18 10.67 -27.60
C ILE A 139 -8.00 11.32 -26.47
N PRO A 140 -7.57 11.16 -25.21
CA PRO A 140 -8.24 11.81 -24.10
C PRO A 140 -8.13 13.35 -24.25
N PRO A 141 -9.15 14.13 -23.86
CA PRO A 141 -9.17 15.60 -23.97
C PRO A 141 -8.30 16.25 -22.88
N GLN A 142 -7.07 15.77 -22.70
CA GLN A 142 -6.17 16.16 -21.61
C GLN A 142 -5.20 17.28 -22.01
N GLU A 143 -5.09 17.60 -23.30
CA GLU A 143 -4.09 18.57 -23.75
C GLU A 143 -4.57 20.01 -23.62
N ASN A 144 -3.91 20.74 -22.72
CA ASN A 144 -3.82 22.19 -22.81
C ASN A 144 -2.75 22.53 -23.86
N LEU A 145 -3.09 23.40 -24.84
CA LEU A 145 -2.17 23.87 -25.89
C LEU A 145 -0.81 24.36 -25.33
N ASN A 146 -0.80 24.92 -24.11
CA ASN A 146 0.41 25.37 -23.41
C ASN A 146 1.38 24.21 -23.10
N SER A 147 0.87 23.03 -22.74
CA SER A 147 1.70 21.87 -22.41
C SER A 147 2.34 21.26 -23.67
N LEU A 148 1.55 21.15 -24.75
CA LEU A 148 2.04 20.66 -26.03
C LEU A 148 3.07 21.62 -26.65
N GLY A 149 2.87 22.93 -26.49
CA GLY A 149 3.84 23.96 -26.89
C GLY A 149 5.21 23.77 -26.23
N ASN A 150 5.24 23.59 -24.91
CA ASN A 150 6.49 23.35 -24.17
C ASN A 150 7.19 22.05 -24.62
N PHE A 151 6.42 20.99 -24.87
CA PHE A 151 6.94 19.72 -25.36
C PHE A 151 7.64 19.89 -26.72
N TRP A 152 7.00 20.57 -27.68
CA TRP A 152 7.60 20.80 -28.99
C TRP A 152 8.78 21.78 -28.95
N GLN A 153 8.78 22.72 -28.02
CA GLN A 153 9.95 23.58 -27.80
C GLN A 153 11.16 22.77 -27.33
N ALA A 154 10.96 21.84 -26.40
CA ALA A 154 12.01 20.93 -25.93
C ALA A 154 12.53 20.00 -27.06
N LEU A 155 11.68 19.66 -28.03
CA LEU A 155 12.03 18.86 -29.21
C LEU A 155 12.48 19.68 -30.43
N GLY A 156 13.05 20.87 -30.19
CA GLY A 156 13.69 21.67 -31.25
C GLY A 156 12.75 22.52 -32.08
N ASN A 157 11.63 22.98 -31.50
CA ASN A 157 10.69 23.94 -32.09
C ASN A 157 10.04 23.48 -33.40
N ARG A 158 9.79 22.18 -33.55
CA ARG A 158 9.13 21.61 -34.74
C ARG A 158 7.80 20.95 -34.36
N PRO A 159 6.70 21.73 -34.26
CA PRO A 159 5.40 21.18 -33.91
C PRO A 159 4.93 20.20 -34.98
N ARG A 160 4.40 19.05 -34.53
CA ARG A 160 3.78 18.04 -35.40
C ARG A 160 2.42 17.67 -34.84
N LEU A 161 1.60 17.05 -35.67
CA LEU A 161 0.39 16.38 -35.18
C LEU A 161 0.80 15.20 -34.29
N SER A 162 0.27 15.17 -33.08
CA SER A 162 0.45 14.10 -32.11
C SER A 162 -0.90 13.45 -31.79
N LEU A 163 -0.90 12.12 -31.65
CA LEU A 163 -2.02 11.39 -31.06
C LEU A 163 -1.61 10.85 -29.71
N LEU A 164 -2.34 11.25 -28.67
CA LEU A 164 -2.20 10.66 -27.34
C LEU A 164 -2.97 9.34 -27.26
N TYR A 165 -2.32 8.36 -26.65
CA TYR A 165 -2.93 7.07 -26.38
C TYR A 165 -2.49 6.57 -25.01
N SER A 166 -3.45 6.35 -24.12
CA SER A 166 -3.17 5.81 -22.78
C SER A 166 -3.64 4.37 -22.70
N ILE A 167 -2.80 3.50 -22.15
CA ILE A 167 -3.10 2.08 -21.93
C ILE A 167 -2.92 1.82 -20.44
N THR A 168 -3.97 1.46 -19.73
CA THR A 168 -3.86 0.94 -18.37
C THR A 168 -3.88 -0.58 -18.43
N ALA A 169 -2.82 -1.24 -17.94
CA ALA A 169 -2.73 -2.69 -17.91
C ALA A 169 -2.43 -3.24 -16.51
N PRO A 170 -3.02 -4.38 -16.12
CA PRO A 170 -2.74 -5.03 -14.85
C PRO A 170 -1.38 -5.76 -14.89
N VAL A 171 -0.48 -5.38 -13.99
CA VAL A 171 0.86 -5.95 -13.85
C VAL A 171 0.93 -6.71 -12.53
N LYS A 172 1.31 -7.99 -12.60
CA LYS A 172 1.45 -8.85 -11.41
C LYS A 172 2.60 -8.32 -10.55
N LEU A 173 2.42 -8.29 -9.23
CA LEU A 173 3.50 -8.00 -8.31
C LEU A 173 4.47 -9.19 -8.24
N GLN A 174 5.72 -8.92 -7.89
CA GLN A 174 6.69 -9.99 -7.66
C GLN A 174 6.23 -10.86 -6.48
N ASP A 175 6.39 -12.17 -6.66
CA ASP A 175 6.08 -13.17 -5.67
C ASP A 175 7.07 -13.10 -4.51
N ILE A 176 6.68 -12.43 -3.43
CA ILE A 176 7.38 -12.53 -2.14
C ILE A 176 6.80 -13.75 -1.43
N THR A 177 7.61 -14.79 -1.25
CA THR A 177 7.25 -16.00 -0.52
C THR A 177 6.74 -15.65 0.87
N ASN A 178 5.42 -15.68 1.04
CA ASN A 178 4.75 -15.44 2.31
C ASN A 178 3.89 -16.67 2.62
N ILE A 179 4.48 -17.58 3.39
CA ILE A 179 3.85 -18.81 3.82
C ILE A 179 2.95 -18.49 5.00
N VAL A 180 1.66 -18.82 4.86
CA VAL A 180 0.67 -18.67 5.92
C VAL A 180 0.06 -20.03 6.17
N GLU A 181 0.24 -20.55 7.38
CA GLU A 181 -0.35 -21.81 7.78
C GLU A 181 -1.88 -21.67 7.83
N PRO A 182 -2.63 -22.63 7.27
CA PRO A 182 -4.08 -22.59 7.33
C PRO A 182 -4.56 -22.84 8.76
N VAL A 183 -5.68 -22.21 9.12
CA VAL A 183 -6.39 -22.55 10.36
C VAL A 183 -7.03 -23.93 10.17
N MET A 184 -6.49 -24.93 10.86
CA MET A 184 -6.97 -26.32 10.77
C MET A 184 -8.08 -26.59 11.78
N ASP A 185 -7.93 -26.08 13.00
CA ASP A 185 -8.86 -26.31 14.11
C ASP A 185 -9.18 -25.00 14.83
N ILE A 186 -10.43 -24.86 15.26
CA ILE A 186 -10.90 -23.72 16.06
C ILE A 186 -11.40 -24.27 17.40
N SER A 187 -10.72 -23.92 18.48
CA SER A 187 -11.17 -24.18 19.86
C SER A 187 -11.68 -22.89 20.49
N HIS A 188 -12.72 -22.99 21.30
CA HIS A 188 -13.28 -21.88 22.05
C HIS A 188 -13.72 -22.36 23.44
N SER A 189 -13.64 -21.48 24.42
CA SER A 189 -14.20 -21.68 25.76
C SER A 189 -15.13 -20.51 26.10
N VAL A 190 -16.14 -20.79 26.93
CA VAL A 190 -17.04 -19.77 27.46
C VAL A 190 -16.95 -19.84 28.96
N ASP A 191 -16.42 -18.78 29.55
CA ASP A 191 -16.27 -18.64 30.99
C ASP A 191 -17.20 -17.55 31.51
N GLN A 192 -17.78 -17.78 32.70
CA GLN A 192 -18.57 -16.76 33.36
C GLN A 192 -17.63 -15.68 33.92
N LYS A 193 -17.71 -14.48 33.36
CA LYS A 193 -16.95 -13.34 33.87
C LYS A 193 -17.47 -12.94 35.24
N LEU A 194 -16.55 -12.76 36.20
CA LEU A 194 -16.87 -12.21 37.51
C LEU A 194 -17.42 -10.78 37.36
N TYR A 195 -18.27 -10.36 38.30
CA TYR A 195 -18.87 -9.02 38.28
C TYR A 195 -17.84 -7.90 38.54
N LEU A 196 -16.65 -8.25 39.03
CA LEU A 196 -15.55 -7.32 39.25
C LEU A 196 -14.94 -6.89 37.92
N THR A 197 -14.85 -5.57 37.73
CA THR A 197 -14.12 -5.00 36.60
C THR A 197 -12.65 -4.85 36.94
N SER A 198 -11.79 -4.97 35.93
CA SER A 198 -10.35 -4.72 36.10
C SER A 198 -10.06 -3.34 36.70
N SER A 199 -10.87 -2.33 36.38
CA SER A 199 -10.75 -0.99 36.96
C SER A 199 -10.96 -0.96 38.47
N GLN A 200 -11.96 -1.68 38.98
CA GLN A 200 -12.25 -1.75 40.42
C GLN A 200 -11.10 -2.42 41.17
N ILE A 201 -10.60 -3.54 40.63
CA ILE A 201 -9.46 -4.26 41.21
C ILE A 201 -8.21 -3.37 41.22
N CYS A 202 -7.90 -2.71 40.11
CA CYS A 202 -6.74 -1.82 40.02
C CYS A 202 -6.82 -0.66 41.00
N GLN A 203 -7.99 -0.04 41.17
CA GLN A 203 -8.17 1.08 42.11
C GLN A 203 -7.92 0.63 43.56
N GLU A 204 -8.55 -0.47 43.96
CA GLU A 204 -8.40 -1.04 45.31
C GLU A 204 -6.95 -1.48 45.60
N LEU A 205 -6.25 -2.05 44.60
CA LEU A 205 -4.83 -2.37 44.72
C LEU A 205 -3.97 -1.11 44.83
N LEU A 206 -4.30 -0.02 44.12
CA LEU A 206 -3.57 1.25 44.22
C LEU A 206 -3.75 1.89 45.60
N GLU A 207 -4.98 1.87 46.13
CA GLU A 207 -5.28 2.33 47.48
C GLU A 207 -4.54 1.48 48.52
N LYS A 208 -4.54 0.16 48.37
CA LYS A 208 -3.78 -0.75 49.22
C LYS A 208 -2.27 -0.50 49.15
N LEU A 209 -1.72 -0.25 47.97
CA LEU A 209 -0.31 0.09 47.79
C LEU A 209 0.04 1.39 48.51
N CYS A 210 -0.84 2.40 48.43
CA CYS A 210 -0.68 3.67 49.14
C CYS A 210 -0.65 3.46 50.66
N VAL A 211 -1.55 2.64 51.19
CA VAL A 211 -1.59 2.29 52.63
C VAL A 211 -0.33 1.54 53.06
N ASP A 212 0.09 0.53 52.30
CA ASP A 212 1.28 -0.29 52.62
C ASP A 212 2.59 0.51 52.56
N LEU A 213 2.63 1.59 51.78
CA LEU A 213 3.75 2.54 51.74
C LEU A 213 3.78 3.53 52.92
N GLY A 214 2.69 3.64 53.69
CA GLY A 214 2.58 4.54 54.85
C GLY A 214 1.45 5.58 54.77
N GLY A 215 0.68 5.64 53.68
CA GLY A 215 -0.57 6.40 53.58
C GLY A 215 -0.47 7.93 53.64
N THR A 216 0.72 8.52 53.51
CA THR A 216 0.91 9.98 53.54
C THR A 216 0.55 10.64 52.20
N GLU A 217 0.27 11.95 52.21
CA GLU A 217 -0.01 12.71 50.97
C GLU A 217 1.18 12.73 50.01
N ASP A 218 2.42 12.73 50.52
CA ASP A 218 3.62 12.64 49.68
C ASP A 218 3.69 11.32 48.89
N ILE A 219 3.16 10.23 49.47
CA ILE A 219 3.08 8.91 48.82
C ILE A 219 1.98 8.93 47.75
N ARG A 220 0.83 9.55 48.02
CA ARG A 220 -0.24 9.72 47.02
C ARG A 220 0.25 10.51 45.81
N LEU A 221 1.02 11.57 46.04
CA LEU A 221 1.66 12.34 44.98
C LEU A 221 2.68 11.49 44.19
N ALA A 222 3.49 10.68 44.88
CA ALA A 222 4.45 9.78 44.22
C ALA A 222 3.77 8.69 43.37
N LEU A 223 2.59 8.22 43.78
CA LEU A 223 1.80 7.21 43.06
C LEU A 223 0.89 7.80 41.97
N THR A 224 0.75 9.12 41.86
CA THR A 224 -0.17 9.77 40.92
C THR A 224 0.13 9.43 39.45
N LYS A 225 1.38 9.13 39.12
CA LYS A 225 1.82 8.72 37.78
C LYS A 225 2.14 7.24 37.67
N VAL A 226 1.77 6.45 38.67
CA VAL A 226 1.90 4.98 38.68
C VAL A 226 0.55 4.37 38.36
N ASN A 227 0.51 3.53 37.33
CA ASN A 227 -0.66 2.78 36.93
C ASN A 227 -0.44 1.30 37.21
N LEU A 228 -1.49 0.66 37.72
CA LEU A 228 -1.58 -0.77 37.86
C LEU A 228 -2.56 -1.29 36.82
N THR A 229 -2.12 -2.21 35.97
CA THR A 229 -2.97 -2.96 35.04
C THR A 229 -2.95 -4.43 35.41
N ILE A 230 -4.08 -5.11 35.25
CA ILE A 230 -4.19 -6.53 35.57
C ILE A 230 -4.49 -7.35 34.32
N GLU A 231 -3.87 -8.52 34.26
CA GLU A 231 -4.25 -9.59 33.35
C GLU A 231 -4.81 -10.73 34.21
N PRO A 232 -6.09 -11.09 34.05
CA PRO A 232 -6.69 -12.19 34.81
C PRO A 232 -6.03 -13.49 34.36
N LEU A 233 -5.61 -14.31 35.33
CA LEU A 233 -5.20 -15.67 35.01
C LEU A 233 -6.49 -16.48 34.78
N VAL A 234 -6.60 -17.15 33.62
CA VAL A 234 -7.75 -18.01 33.28
C VAL A 234 -8.16 -18.81 34.52
N PRO A 235 -9.44 -18.77 34.94
CA PRO A 235 -9.84 -19.39 36.19
C PRO A 235 -9.51 -20.88 36.15
N ALA A 236 -8.61 -21.31 37.04
CA ALA A 236 -8.51 -22.72 37.36
C ALA A 236 -9.87 -23.12 37.92
N THR A 237 -10.58 -24.01 37.23
CA THR A 237 -11.85 -24.59 37.66
C THR A 237 -11.84 -24.88 39.16
N GLY A 238 -12.53 -24.08 39.96
CA GLY A 238 -12.68 -24.30 41.40
C GLY A 238 -12.57 -23.05 42.28
N ASN A 239 -13.70 -22.72 42.90
CA ASN A 239 -13.93 -21.80 44.02
C ASN A 239 -13.92 -20.29 43.72
N ASN A 240 -15.14 -19.73 43.69
CA ASN A 240 -15.50 -18.30 43.53
C ASN A 240 -15.00 -17.37 44.65
N GLU A 241 -14.08 -17.80 45.51
CA GLU A 241 -13.67 -17.04 46.69
C GLU A 241 -12.39 -16.25 46.47
N ASN A 242 -11.51 -16.67 45.55
CA ASN A 242 -10.26 -15.95 45.27
C ASN A 242 -9.95 -15.90 43.77
N GLU A 243 -9.50 -14.74 43.31
CA GLU A 243 -9.09 -14.49 41.93
C GLU A 243 -7.58 -14.29 41.86
N LYS A 244 -6.92 -15.03 40.97
CA LYS A 244 -5.48 -14.88 40.72
C LYS A 244 -5.24 -13.96 39.54
N ILE A 245 -4.36 -12.99 39.74
CA ILE A 245 -4.06 -11.98 38.73
C ILE A 245 -2.56 -11.85 38.50
N ILE A 246 -2.20 -11.49 37.26
CA ILE A 246 -0.89 -10.95 36.93
C ILE A 246 -1.03 -9.43 36.95
N LEU A 247 -0.16 -8.77 37.72
CA LEU A 247 -0.14 -7.32 37.88
C LEU A 247 0.99 -6.73 37.04
N GLU A 248 0.72 -5.70 36.26
CA GLU A 248 1.73 -4.90 35.59
C GLU A 248 1.75 -3.50 36.23
N ALA A 249 2.91 -3.13 36.78
CA ALA A 249 3.16 -1.80 37.29
C ALA A 249 3.86 -0.96 36.21
N SER A 250 3.23 0.15 35.83
CA SER A 250 3.75 1.04 34.79
C SER A 250 3.70 2.50 35.24
N GLY A 251 4.48 3.37 34.59
CA GLY A 251 4.47 4.80 34.83
C GLY A 251 5.73 5.32 35.53
N ILE A 252 5.61 6.44 36.23
CA ILE A 252 6.76 7.19 36.75
C ILE A 252 6.60 7.41 38.26
N THR A 253 7.67 7.17 39.01
CA THR A 253 7.76 7.47 40.44
C THR A 253 9.15 8.00 40.80
N PHE A 254 9.30 8.65 41.95
CA PHE A 254 10.61 9.06 42.45
C PHE A 254 11.46 7.85 42.87
N SER A 255 12.78 7.97 42.69
CA SER A 255 13.77 6.93 43.06
C SER A 255 13.66 6.49 44.52
N THR A 256 13.27 7.39 45.42
CA THR A 256 13.02 7.13 46.85
C THR A 256 11.90 6.12 47.10
N TYR A 257 10.87 6.10 46.24
CA TYR A 257 9.72 5.21 46.38
C TYR A 257 9.80 4.00 45.45
N TYR A 258 10.62 4.06 44.41
CA TYR A 258 10.78 2.97 43.43
C TYR A 258 11.14 1.63 44.08
N SER A 259 12.18 1.61 44.92
CA SER A 259 12.62 0.38 45.60
C SER A 259 11.56 -0.13 46.58
N LYS A 260 10.87 0.77 47.29
CA LYS A 260 9.81 0.44 48.25
C LYS A 260 8.59 -0.17 47.57
N ILE A 261 8.18 0.40 46.43
CA ILE A 261 7.06 -0.12 45.61
C ILE A 261 7.40 -1.55 45.14
N LYS A 262 8.62 -1.78 44.64
CA LYS A 262 9.06 -3.11 44.23
C LYS A 262 9.04 -4.12 45.37
N GLU A 263 9.51 -3.73 46.55
CA GLU A 263 9.53 -4.60 47.73
C GLU A 263 8.12 -5.00 48.19
N ILE A 264 7.19 -4.04 48.26
CA ILE A 264 5.80 -4.29 48.65
C ILE A 264 5.10 -5.20 47.63
N LEU A 265 5.21 -4.87 46.34
CA LEU A 265 4.59 -5.68 45.28
C LEU A 265 5.19 -7.09 45.21
N SER A 266 6.49 -7.25 45.50
CA SER A 266 7.13 -8.56 45.64
C SER A 266 6.64 -9.32 46.88
N THR A 267 6.36 -8.61 47.97
CA THR A 267 5.79 -9.19 49.19
C THR A 267 4.37 -9.70 48.94
N TRP A 268 3.57 -8.97 48.17
CA TRP A 268 2.22 -9.42 47.78
C TRP A 268 2.26 -10.75 47.02
N VAL A 269 3.19 -10.90 46.07
CA VAL A 269 3.43 -12.17 45.35
C VAL A 269 3.84 -13.29 46.29
N ASN A 270 4.84 -13.03 47.14
CA ASN A 270 5.41 -14.04 48.03
C ASN A 270 4.42 -14.49 49.12
N SER A 271 3.49 -13.62 49.52
CA SER A 271 2.49 -13.92 50.55
C SER A 271 1.51 -15.01 50.11
N ARG A 272 1.24 -15.15 48.80
CA ARG A 272 0.21 -16.02 48.22
C ARG A 272 -1.16 -15.92 48.90
N LYS A 273 -1.44 -14.78 49.53
CA LYS A 273 -2.68 -14.47 50.24
C LYS A 273 -3.44 -13.38 49.49
N ALA A 274 -4.74 -13.26 49.80
CA ALA A 274 -5.55 -12.17 49.29
C ALA A 274 -4.99 -10.83 49.80
N VAL A 275 -4.56 -9.98 48.87
CA VAL A 275 -4.03 -8.64 49.13
C VAL A 275 -5.15 -7.68 49.50
N VAL A 276 -6.27 -7.78 48.76
CA VAL A 276 -7.51 -7.05 49.01
C VAL A 276 -8.68 -8.02 48.88
N LYS A 277 -9.77 -7.75 49.59
CA LYS A 277 -11.06 -8.43 49.40
C LYS A 277 -12.08 -7.44 48.88
N ILE A 278 -12.63 -7.70 47.69
CA ILE A 278 -13.65 -6.86 47.07
C ILE A 278 -14.92 -7.70 46.92
N ASN A 279 -16.03 -7.26 47.51
CA ASN A 279 -17.31 -7.98 47.49
C ASN A 279 -17.22 -9.46 47.90
N GLY A 280 -16.34 -9.79 48.86
CA GLY A 280 -16.12 -11.16 49.34
C GLY A 280 -15.11 -11.98 48.53
N ILE A 281 -14.62 -11.46 47.39
CA ILE A 281 -13.62 -12.12 46.54
C ILE A 281 -12.23 -11.62 46.93
N GLY A 282 -11.32 -12.52 47.28
CA GLY A 282 -9.93 -12.22 47.59
C GLY A 282 -9.07 -12.13 46.33
N ILE A 283 -8.39 -11.01 46.13
CA ILE A 283 -7.48 -10.81 45.00
C ILE A 283 -6.08 -11.26 45.39
N ILE A 284 -5.56 -12.28 44.71
CA ILE A 284 -4.23 -12.85 44.92
C ILE A 284 -3.35 -12.45 43.74
N VAL A 285 -2.23 -11.77 44.03
CA VAL A 285 -1.25 -11.41 43.01
C VAL A 285 -0.31 -12.59 42.81
N ASP A 286 -0.34 -13.21 41.63
CA ASP A 286 0.49 -14.38 41.30
C ASP A 286 1.87 -13.96 40.77
N LYS A 287 1.89 -12.87 39.99
CA LYS A 287 3.12 -12.33 39.38
C LYS A 287 3.01 -10.81 39.23
N VAL A 288 4.15 -10.11 39.31
CA VAL A 288 4.25 -8.67 38.99
C VAL A 288 5.28 -8.42 37.90
N ASP A 289 4.91 -7.63 36.89
CA ASP A 289 5.84 -7.05 35.91
C ASP A 289 6.12 -5.57 36.25
N PHE A 290 7.40 -5.20 36.25
CA PHE A 290 7.90 -3.85 36.52
C PHE A 290 8.56 -3.19 35.30
N ASN A 291 8.56 -3.83 34.13
CA ASN A 291 9.32 -3.40 32.94
C ASN A 291 8.99 -1.97 32.48
N LYS A 292 7.78 -1.50 32.76
CA LYS A 292 7.30 -0.17 32.36
C LYS A 292 7.25 0.84 33.52
N LEU A 293 7.75 0.48 34.70
CA LEU A 293 7.87 1.39 35.84
C LEU A 293 9.26 2.06 35.84
N ILE A 294 9.28 3.38 35.74
CA ILE A 294 10.49 4.19 35.61
C ILE A 294 10.69 5.02 36.88
N SER A 295 11.92 5.03 37.39
CA SER A 295 12.32 5.93 38.46
C SER A 295 12.90 7.23 37.89
N ILE A 296 12.51 8.36 38.47
CA ILE A 296 13.15 9.66 38.25
C ILE A 296 13.87 10.11 39.52
N GLU A 297 15.04 10.72 39.37
CA GLU A 297 15.69 11.44 40.46
C GLU A 297 14.94 12.75 40.72
N LYS A 298 14.85 13.14 41.99
CA LYS A 298 14.19 14.38 42.41
C LYS A 298 15.16 15.54 42.30
#